data_AF-A0A7K0EJB7-F1
#
_entry.id   AF-A0A7K0EJB7-F1
#
_cell.length_a   1.000
_cell.length_b   1.000
_cell.length_c   1.000
_cell.angle_alpha   90.00
_cell.angle_beta   90.00
_cell.angle_gamma   90.00
#
_symmetry.space_group_name_H-M   'P 1'
#
loop_
_entity.id
_entity.type
_entity.pdbx_description
1 polymer ?
#
loop_
_entity_poly.entity_id
_entity_poly.type
_entity_poly.pdbx_seq_one_letter_code
_entity_poly.pdbx_strand_id
1 'polypeptide(L)'
;MKAKSIFSFFLAGLAFLVGVVMPLEVVQHLTSDPLNVAAPVMGLAYVNFANLDGQSFQAPNPGGLRKVLVALSKHIQGIWPTLEEAQTGEVTALPLMVGTNKFAEYQFPDGTAEVASDSNGDPGFQSHKHTIELMLAGFSKAIQGELKKHLNAGSVWIVEMNDGQFVVVGSSDNPIFLKKSFKGGKKGNDKRGFTLKGDQDGFMWDLLPIQASLVATLPIQPEATT
;
A
#
# COMPACT_ATOMS: atom_id res chain seq x y z
N MET A 1 16.35 -18.25 -48.17
CA MET A 1 16.70 -18.64 -46.79
C MET A 1 17.21 -20.08 -46.83
N LYS A 2 18.46 -20.35 -46.42
CA LYS A 2 19.08 -21.68 -46.61
C LYS A 2 18.39 -22.70 -45.70
N ALA A 3 18.03 -23.87 -46.22
CA ALA A 3 17.26 -24.92 -45.51
C ALA A 3 17.81 -25.28 -44.12
N LYS A 4 19.13 -25.14 -43.92
CA LYS A 4 19.78 -25.35 -42.62
C LYS A 4 19.33 -24.38 -41.53
N SER A 5 19.05 -23.10 -41.84
CA SER A 5 18.60 -22.11 -40.85
C SER A 5 17.17 -22.36 -40.37
N ILE A 6 16.29 -22.84 -41.24
CA ILE A 6 14.90 -23.14 -40.90
C ILE A 6 14.85 -24.37 -39.97
N PHE A 7 15.67 -25.38 -40.26
CA PHE A 7 15.76 -26.57 -39.43
C PHE A 7 16.29 -26.24 -38.02
N SER A 8 17.32 -25.40 -37.90
CA SER A 8 17.84 -24.97 -36.59
C SER A 8 16.81 -24.18 -35.77
N PHE A 9 15.99 -23.34 -36.42
CA PHE A 9 14.93 -22.59 -35.74
C PHE A 9 13.80 -23.50 -35.23
N PHE A 10 13.38 -24.48 -36.04
CA PHE A 10 12.40 -25.47 -35.61
C PHE A 10 12.91 -26.34 -34.48
N LEU A 11 14.19 -26.75 -34.52
CA LEU A 11 14.79 -27.57 -33.47
C LEU A 11 14.90 -26.80 -32.14
N ALA A 12 15.27 -25.51 -32.19
CA ALA A 12 15.29 -24.64 -31.02
C ALA A 12 13.89 -24.39 -30.45
N GLY A 13 12.89 -24.17 -31.31
CA GLY A 13 11.50 -24.02 -30.90
C GLY A 13 10.93 -25.29 -30.26
N LEU A 14 11.27 -26.47 -30.80
CA LEU A 14 10.86 -27.76 -30.24
C LEU A 14 11.52 -28.01 -28.87
N ALA A 15 12.82 -27.71 -28.72
CA ALA A 15 13.51 -27.81 -27.44
C ALA A 15 12.91 -26.88 -26.37
N PHE A 16 12.48 -25.68 -26.77
CA PHE A 16 11.81 -24.73 -25.88
C PHE A 16 10.42 -25.23 -25.46
N LEU A 17 9.64 -25.78 -26.40
CA LEU A 17 8.34 -26.39 -26.12
C LEU A 17 8.45 -27.59 -25.18
N VAL A 18 9.46 -28.43 -25.36
CA VAL A 18 9.75 -29.56 -24.47
C VAL A 18 10.16 -29.06 -23.07
N GLY A 19 10.96 -28.01 -22.96
CA GLY A 19 11.34 -27.44 -21.66
C GLY A 19 10.20 -26.77 -20.89
N VAL A 20 9.21 -26.21 -21.60
CA VAL A 20 8.06 -25.49 -20.97
C VAL A 20 6.92 -26.43 -20.59
N VAL A 21 6.73 -27.54 -21.31
CA VAL A 21 5.55 -28.42 -21.14
C VAL A 21 5.87 -29.69 -20.35
N MET A 22 7.14 -30.04 -20.14
CA MET A 22 7.46 -31.28 -19.42
C MET A 22 7.24 -31.15 -17.89
N PRO A 23 6.59 -32.15 -17.27
CA PRO A 23 6.49 -32.26 -15.82
C PRO A 23 7.89 -32.29 -15.16
N LEU A 24 8.01 -31.69 -13.97
CA LEU A 24 9.26 -31.55 -13.21
C LEU A 24 9.97 -32.89 -13.00
N GLU A 25 9.22 -33.99 -12.94
CA GLU A 25 9.70 -35.35 -12.76
C GLU A 25 10.55 -35.84 -13.95
N VAL A 26 10.25 -35.39 -15.17
CA VAL A 26 11.00 -35.82 -16.38
C VAL A 26 12.35 -35.10 -16.49
N VAL A 27 12.41 -33.84 -16.04
CA VAL A 27 13.65 -33.05 -16.03
C VAL A 27 14.66 -33.64 -15.04
N GLN A 28 14.20 -34.16 -13.91
CA GLN A 28 15.05 -34.81 -12.91
C GLN A 28 15.67 -36.13 -13.40
N HIS A 29 15.02 -36.84 -14.33
CA HIS A 29 15.58 -38.06 -14.95
C HIS A 29 16.57 -37.77 -16.08
N LEU A 30 16.54 -36.58 -16.68
CA LEU A 30 17.52 -36.16 -17.70
C LEU A 30 18.84 -35.67 -17.09
N THR A 31 18.84 -35.28 -15.81
CA THR A 31 20.03 -34.77 -15.10
C THR A 31 20.71 -35.80 -14.20
N SER A 32 20.14 -37.00 -14.05
CA SER A 32 20.69 -38.05 -13.19
C SER A 32 21.73 -38.95 -13.88
N ASP A 33 22.18 -38.63 -15.09
CA ASP A 33 23.23 -39.38 -15.78
C ASP A 33 24.62 -38.90 -15.31
N PRO A 34 25.39 -39.70 -14.55
CA PRO A 34 26.64 -39.27 -13.92
C PRO A 34 27.83 -39.13 -14.89
N LEU A 35 27.61 -39.14 -16.21
CA LEU A 35 28.67 -39.25 -17.21
C LEU A 35 28.77 -38.09 -18.22
N ASN A 36 28.22 -36.92 -17.93
CA ASN A 36 28.46 -35.74 -18.77
C ASN A 36 29.06 -34.54 -18.02
N VAL A 37 30.32 -34.31 -18.36
CA VAL A 37 31.21 -33.28 -17.86
C VAL A 37 30.89 -31.94 -18.54
N ALA A 38 30.82 -30.87 -17.75
CA ALA A 38 30.94 -29.47 -18.17
C ALA A 38 29.94 -28.93 -19.22
N ALA A 39 28.69 -28.72 -18.81
CA ALA A 39 27.86 -27.68 -19.41
C ALA A 39 27.84 -26.46 -18.48
N PRO A 40 28.04 -25.22 -18.99
CA PRO A 40 27.91 -24.03 -18.18
C PRO A 40 26.47 -23.96 -17.68
N VAL A 41 26.30 -24.07 -16.36
CA VAL A 41 25.03 -23.80 -15.69
C VAL A 41 24.74 -22.31 -15.89
N MET A 42 24.09 -22.01 -17.02
CA MET A 42 23.39 -20.76 -17.25
C MET A 42 22.32 -20.71 -16.17
N GLY A 43 22.65 -20.05 -15.04
CA GLY A 43 21.73 -19.78 -13.96
C GLY A 43 20.59 -18.90 -14.45
N LEU A 44 19.62 -19.53 -15.10
CA LEU A 44 18.29 -18.97 -15.29
C LEU A 44 17.68 -18.87 -13.89
N ALA A 45 17.77 -17.69 -13.29
CA ALA A 45 16.96 -17.34 -12.15
C ALA A 45 15.49 -17.39 -12.61
N TYR A 46 14.84 -18.53 -12.40
CA TYR A 46 13.40 -18.67 -12.53
C TYR A 46 12.76 -17.88 -11.39
N VAL A 47 12.49 -16.59 -11.62
CA VAL A 47 11.59 -15.82 -10.75
C VAL A 47 10.18 -16.34 -11.05
N ASN A 48 9.76 -17.36 -10.29
CA ASN A 48 8.45 -17.96 -10.48
C ASN A 48 7.38 -17.06 -9.86
N PHE A 49 6.72 -16.23 -10.67
CA PHE A 49 5.55 -15.46 -10.27
C PHE A 49 4.27 -16.32 -10.14
N ALA A 50 4.33 -17.64 -10.41
CA ALA A 50 3.16 -18.51 -10.42
C ALA A 50 2.53 -18.78 -9.03
N ASN A 51 3.10 -18.24 -7.95
CA ASN A 51 2.52 -18.33 -6.60
C ASN A 51 1.77 -17.06 -6.17
N LEU A 52 1.66 -16.03 -7.01
CA LEU A 52 0.78 -14.89 -6.74
C LEU A 52 -0.65 -15.28 -7.07
N ASP A 53 -1.31 -15.91 -6.10
CA ASP A 53 -2.71 -16.29 -6.20
C ASP A 53 -3.61 -15.07 -5.99
N GLY A 54 -3.89 -14.37 -7.09
CA GLY A 54 -4.83 -13.25 -7.13
C GLY A 54 -6.30 -13.68 -7.14
N GLN A 55 -6.60 -14.99 -7.07
CA GLN A 55 -7.99 -15.44 -6.99
C GLN A 55 -8.47 -15.27 -5.55
N SER A 56 -9.35 -14.30 -5.33
CA SER A 56 -10.15 -14.23 -4.11
C SER A 56 -11.02 -15.49 -4.04
N PHE A 57 -10.52 -16.52 -3.36
CA PHE A 57 -11.11 -17.85 -3.21
C PHE A 57 -12.45 -17.82 -2.48
N GLN A 58 -13.49 -17.27 -3.11
CA GLN A 58 -14.85 -17.22 -2.56
C GLN A 58 -14.94 -16.52 -1.19
N ALA A 59 -13.89 -15.80 -0.79
CA ALA A 59 -13.82 -15.05 0.44
C ALA A 59 -14.40 -13.64 0.21
N PRO A 60 -15.32 -13.17 1.07
CA PRO A 60 -15.78 -11.78 1.03
C PRO A 60 -14.60 -10.82 1.24
N ASN A 61 -14.41 -9.88 0.32
CA ASN A 61 -13.46 -8.76 0.46
C ASN A 61 -14.21 -7.41 0.37
N PRO A 62 -15.04 -7.08 1.36
CA PRO A 62 -15.78 -5.82 1.35
C PRO A 62 -14.82 -4.65 1.53
N GLY A 63 -14.84 -3.71 0.58
CA GLY A 63 -14.15 -2.42 0.75
C GLY A 63 -14.77 -1.57 1.87
N GLY A 64 -14.12 -0.47 2.20
CA GLY A 64 -14.60 0.52 3.18
C GLY A 64 -13.68 0.64 4.40
N LEU A 65 -13.77 1.79 5.06
CA LEU A 65 -12.94 2.17 6.20
C LEU A 65 -13.79 2.27 7.46
N ARG A 66 -13.25 1.77 8.58
CA ARG A 66 -13.89 1.78 9.91
C ARG A 66 -13.38 2.89 10.81
N LYS A 67 -12.06 3.09 10.83
CA LYS A 67 -11.39 4.10 11.67
C LYS A 67 -10.33 4.83 10.88
N VAL A 68 -10.13 6.09 11.23
CA VAL A 68 -9.09 6.94 10.65
C VAL A 68 -8.33 7.59 11.79
N LEU A 69 -7.03 7.33 11.85
CA LEU A 69 -6.10 7.88 12.81
C LEU A 69 -5.18 8.88 12.09
N VAL A 70 -4.89 9.99 12.74
CA VAL A 70 -4.04 11.05 12.17
C VAL A 70 -3.01 11.57 13.17
N ALA A 71 -1.79 11.76 12.70
CA ALA A 71 -0.75 12.50 13.39
C ALA A 71 -0.12 13.53 12.45
N LEU A 72 0.26 14.69 12.97
CA LEU A 72 1.09 15.63 12.20
C LEU A 72 2.51 15.09 12.09
N SER A 73 3.16 15.25 10.94
CA SER A 73 4.52 14.73 10.73
C SER A 73 5.52 15.27 11.76
N LYS A 74 5.37 16.53 12.17
CA LYS A 74 6.18 17.17 13.22
C LYS A 74 6.05 16.51 14.62
N HIS A 75 5.03 15.68 14.84
CA HIS A 75 4.83 14.96 16.09
C HIS A 75 5.47 13.57 16.06
N ILE A 76 6.08 13.17 14.94
CA ILE A 76 6.81 11.93 14.77
C ILE A 76 8.31 12.27 14.82
N GLN A 77 9.05 11.52 15.63
CA GLN A 77 10.49 11.67 15.76
C GLN A 77 11.18 10.90 14.64
N GLY A 78 11.91 11.61 13.78
CA GLY A 78 12.61 11.00 12.66
C GLY A 78 11.68 10.63 11.49
N ILE A 79 12.19 9.77 10.62
CA ILE A 79 11.49 9.29 9.42
C ILE A 79 10.70 8.03 9.78
N TRP A 80 9.41 8.01 9.48
CA TRP A 80 8.55 6.84 9.65
C TRP A 80 7.38 6.85 8.65
N PRO A 81 7.06 5.72 7.99
CA PRO A 81 7.87 4.51 7.94
C PRO A 81 9.18 4.75 7.18
N THR A 82 10.27 4.13 7.63
CA THR A 82 11.49 3.99 6.85
C THR A 82 11.35 2.87 5.82
N LEU A 83 12.23 2.83 4.82
CA LEU A 83 12.23 1.75 3.83
C LEU A 83 12.53 0.38 4.45
N GLU A 84 13.28 0.32 5.55
CA GLU A 84 13.57 -0.92 6.28
C GLU A 84 12.36 -1.42 7.08
N GLU A 85 11.58 -0.51 7.63
CA GLU A 85 10.35 -0.82 8.35
C GLU A 85 9.20 -1.19 7.40
N ALA A 86 9.24 -0.66 6.17
CA ALA A 86 8.29 -0.89 5.09
C ALA A 86 8.71 -2.04 4.14
N GLN A 87 9.31 -3.11 4.68
CA GLN A 87 9.72 -4.29 3.90
C GLN A 87 8.72 -5.43 4.02
N THR A 88 8.75 -6.37 3.07
CA THR A 88 7.97 -7.64 3.12
C THR A 88 6.44 -7.49 3.05
N GLY A 89 5.93 -6.32 2.65
CA GLY A 89 4.50 -6.10 2.47
C GLY A 89 3.75 -5.73 3.76
N GLU A 90 4.47 -5.36 4.83
CA GLU A 90 3.89 -4.82 6.06
C GLU A 90 4.81 -3.78 6.72
N VAL A 91 4.29 -2.99 7.65
CA VAL A 91 5.05 -2.06 8.49
C VAL A 91 5.40 -2.75 9.81
N THR A 92 6.69 -2.91 10.07
CA THR A 92 7.21 -3.72 11.20
C THR A 92 7.60 -2.93 12.45
N ALA A 93 7.47 -1.60 12.42
CA ALA A 93 7.71 -0.74 13.57
C ALA A 93 6.69 0.40 13.67
N LEU A 94 6.40 0.81 14.91
CA LEU A 94 5.55 1.97 15.19
C LEU A 94 6.38 3.25 15.24
N PRO A 95 5.78 4.43 14.93
CA PRO A 95 6.50 5.68 15.00
C PRO A 95 6.84 6.03 16.45
N LEU A 96 8.04 6.56 16.66
CA LEU A 96 8.39 7.18 17.92
C LEU A 96 7.74 8.57 17.98
N MET A 97 6.75 8.76 18.85
CA MET A 97 6.05 10.03 18.98
C MET A 97 6.88 11.03 19.80
N VAL A 98 6.87 12.31 19.40
CA VAL A 98 7.53 13.39 20.13
C VAL A 98 6.74 13.71 21.40
N GLY A 99 7.34 13.51 22.57
CA GLY A 99 6.75 13.87 23.87
C GLY A 99 5.51 13.04 24.20
N THR A 100 4.40 13.71 24.53
CA THR A 100 3.12 13.06 24.87
C THR A 100 2.14 13.01 23.68
N ASN A 101 2.60 13.35 22.48
CA ASN A 101 1.74 13.33 21.29
C ASN A 101 1.33 11.90 20.95
N LYS A 102 0.12 11.77 20.43
CA LYS A 102 -0.52 10.51 20.03
C LYS A 102 -1.30 10.72 18.74
N PHE A 103 -1.65 9.65 18.04
CA PHE A 103 -2.60 9.70 16.93
C PHE A 103 -3.97 10.10 17.45
N ALA A 104 -4.62 11.05 16.78
CA ALA A 104 -6.00 11.41 17.02
C ALA A 104 -6.91 10.56 16.14
N GLU A 105 -8.02 10.06 16.69
CA GLU A 105 -9.06 9.38 15.92
C GLU A 105 -10.05 10.40 15.35
N TYR A 106 -10.28 10.34 14.04
CA TYR A 106 -11.27 11.15 13.35
C TYR A 106 -12.52 10.33 13.10
N GLN A 107 -13.65 10.83 13.59
CA GLN A 107 -14.96 10.28 13.32
C GLN A 107 -15.52 10.86 12.02
N PHE A 108 -16.07 10.00 11.17
CA PHE A 108 -16.63 10.36 9.87
C PHE A 108 -17.93 9.61 9.60
N PRO A 109 -18.85 10.17 8.79
CA PRO A 109 -20.02 9.45 8.34
C PRO A 109 -19.66 8.24 7.48
N ASP A 110 -20.45 7.18 7.58
CA ASP A 110 -20.25 5.98 6.76
C ASP A 110 -20.24 6.28 5.25
N GLY A 111 -19.35 5.60 4.53
CA GLY A 111 -19.13 5.78 3.09
C GLY A 111 -18.62 7.16 2.68
N THR A 112 -17.90 7.87 3.57
CA THR A 112 -17.30 9.18 3.26
C THR A 112 -15.80 9.28 3.49
N ALA A 113 -15.17 8.15 3.81
CA ALA A 113 -13.72 8.02 3.86
C ALA A 113 -13.25 7.08 2.76
N GLU A 114 -12.13 7.43 2.12
CA GLU A 114 -11.51 6.67 1.06
C GLU A 114 -9.99 6.77 1.20
N VAL A 115 -9.31 5.67 0.95
CA VAL A 115 -7.87 5.60 0.77
C VAL A 115 -7.61 4.96 -0.58
N ALA A 116 -6.65 5.49 -1.32
CA ALA A 116 -6.27 4.95 -2.61
C ALA A 116 -4.76 5.04 -2.78
N SER A 117 -4.24 4.15 -3.62
CA SER A 117 -2.87 4.24 -4.09
C SER A 117 -2.78 3.92 -5.56
N ASP A 118 -1.97 4.72 -6.25
CA ASP A 118 -1.74 4.61 -7.67
C ASP A 118 -0.24 4.47 -7.91
N SER A 119 0.17 3.46 -8.67
CA SER A 119 1.54 3.37 -9.17
C SER A 119 1.64 4.16 -10.46
N ASN A 120 2.48 5.20 -10.49
CA ASN A 120 2.71 6.06 -11.63
C ASN A 120 4.21 6.11 -11.98
N GLY A 121 4.52 6.47 -13.23
CA GLY A 121 5.89 6.68 -13.69
C GLY A 121 6.33 5.71 -14.80
N ASP A 122 7.41 6.08 -15.47
CA ASP A 122 8.02 5.28 -16.52
C ASP A 122 8.81 4.09 -15.92
N PRO A 123 9.03 3.00 -16.67
CA PRO A 123 9.87 1.90 -16.23
C PRO A 123 11.26 2.40 -15.78
N GLY A 124 11.62 2.15 -14.52
CA GLY A 124 12.85 2.65 -13.89
C GLY A 124 12.69 3.91 -13.02
N PHE A 125 11.52 4.57 -13.06
CA PHE A 125 11.17 5.74 -12.24
C PHE A 125 9.76 5.60 -11.63
N GLN A 126 9.34 4.38 -11.35
CA GLN A 126 8.03 4.12 -10.75
C GLN A 126 8.00 4.62 -9.30
N SER A 127 6.94 5.33 -8.96
CA SER A 127 6.60 5.74 -7.59
C SER A 127 5.15 5.39 -7.29
N HIS A 128 4.85 5.33 -6.00
CA HIS A 128 3.49 5.20 -5.51
C HIS A 128 2.98 6.57 -5.06
N LYS A 129 1.71 6.81 -5.38
CA LYS A 129 0.97 7.99 -4.95
C LYS A 129 -0.05 7.56 -3.91
N HIS A 130 0.08 8.06 -2.69
CA HIS A 130 -0.90 7.82 -1.63
C HIS A 130 -1.95 8.94 -1.61
N THR A 131 -3.22 8.55 -1.58
CA THR A 131 -4.36 9.46 -1.52
C THR A 131 -5.25 9.10 -0.34
N ILE A 132 -5.71 10.13 0.38
CA ILE A 132 -6.74 9.99 1.41
C ILE A 132 -7.81 11.06 1.25
N GLU A 133 -9.06 10.64 1.37
CA GLU A 133 -10.22 11.51 1.37
C GLU A 133 -11.11 11.20 2.58
N LEU A 134 -11.58 12.24 3.26
CA LEU A 134 -12.40 12.13 4.46
C LEU A 134 -13.42 13.26 4.51
N MET A 135 -14.68 12.95 4.84
CA MET A 135 -15.68 13.98 5.12
C MET A 135 -15.94 14.12 6.63
N LEU A 136 -15.83 15.34 7.14
CA LEU A 136 -16.30 15.71 8.47
C LEU A 136 -17.70 16.34 8.36
N ALA A 137 -18.70 15.71 8.96
CA ALA A 137 -20.07 16.21 8.93
C ALA A 137 -20.25 17.43 9.84
N GLY A 138 -21.07 18.36 9.37
CA GLY A 138 -21.45 19.55 10.13
C GLY A 138 -20.51 20.74 9.98
N PHE A 139 -20.81 21.79 10.75
CA PHE A 139 -20.09 23.05 10.73
C PHE A 139 -20.06 23.61 12.14
N SER A 140 -18.95 23.40 12.85
CA SER A 140 -18.75 23.89 14.22
C SER A 140 -17.40 24.59 14.37
N LYS A 141 -17.28 25.43 15.40
CA LYS A 141 -16.01 26.10 15.73
C LYS A 141 -14.91 25.10 16.08
N ALA A 142 -15.28 23.99 16.72
CA ALA A 142 -14.35 22.90 17.04
C ALA A 142 -13.76 22.28 15.77
N ILE A 143 -14.61 21.94 14.78
CA ILE A 143 -14.16 21.42 13.49
C ILE A 143 -13.24 22.43 12.80
N GLN A 144 -13.60 23.71 12.73
CA GLN A 144 -12.71 24.70 12.12
C GLN A 144 -11.37 24.85 12.83
N GLY A 145 -11.36 24.78 14.17
CA GLY A 145 -10.13 24.81 14.97
C GLY A 145 -9.23 23.62 14.66
N GLU A 146 -9.82 22.43 14.51
CA GLU A 146 -9.11 21.22 14.12
C GLU A 146 -8.56 21.33 12.68
N LEU A 147 -9.39 21.76 11.73
CA LEU A 147 -8.99 21.97 10.33
C LEU A 147 -7.90 23.03 10.15
N LYS A 148 -7.75 23.95 11.12
CA LYS A 148 -6.66 24.93 11.11
C LYS A 148 -5.31 24.30 11.44
N LYS A 149 -5.27 23.19 12.19
CA LYS A 149 -4.03 22.48 12.53
C LYS A 149 -3.33 21.88 11.32
N HIS A 150 -4.12 21.52 10.29
CA HIS A 150 -3.63 20.98 9.01
C HIS A 150 -3.15 22.05 8.01
N LEU A 151 -3.32 23.34 8.32
CA LEU A 151 -2.89 24.39 7.43
C LEU A 151 -1.36 24.46 7.40
N ASN A 152 -0.77 24.18 6.23
CA ASN A 152 0.69 24.13 6.02
C ASN A 152 1.39 23.11 6.92
N ALA A 153 0.67 22.09 7.38
CA ALA A 153 1.22 21.01 8.17
C ALA A 153 0.97 19.68 7.45
N GLY A 154 2.04 18.94 7.22
CA GLY A 154 1.95 17.58 6.71
C GLY A 154 1.45 16.62 7.80
N SER A 155 0.76 15.57 7.39
CA SER A 155 0.18 14.57 8.27
C SER A 155 0.43 13.16 7.75
N VAL A 156 0.54 12.22 8.68
CA VAL A 156 0.59 10.78 8.42
C VAL A 156 -0.69 10.17 8.96
N TRP A 157 -1.26 9.24 8.20
CA TRP A 157 -2.56 8.66 8.49
C TRP A 157 -2.44 7.15 8.64
N ILE A 158 -3.30 6.59 9.49
CA ILE A 158 -3.48 5.14 9.59
C ILE A 158 -4.98 4.89 9.48
N VAL A 159 -5.39 3.97 8.61
CA VAL A 159 -6.80 3.66 8.40
C VAL A 159 -7.09 2.21 8.72
N GLU A 160 -8.17 1.93 9.44
CA GLU A 160 -8.66 0.58 9.67
C GLU A 160 -9.61 0.20 8.54
N MET A 161 -9.27 -0.84 7.80
CA MET A 161 -10.07 -1.44 6.74
C MET A 161 -11.19 -2.32 7.32
N ASN A 162 -12.16 -2.70 6.48
CA ASN A 162 -13.29 -3.52 6.92
C ASN A 162 -12.95 -4.96 7.35
N ASP A 163 -11.78 -5.46 6.98
CA ASP A 163 -11.21 -6.72 7.46
C ASP A 163 -10.47 -6.58 8.80
N GLY A 164 -10.38 -5.36 9.35
CA GLY A 164 -9.67 -5.06 10.59
C GLY A 164 -8.17 -4.78 10.41
N GLN A 165 -7.66 -4.77 9.18
CA GLN A 165 -6.27 -4.40 8.91
C GLN A 165 -6.07 -2.89 9.04
N PHE A 166 -4.99 -2.48 9.71
CA PHE A 166 -4.59 -1.09 9.81
C PHE A 166 -3.55 -0.80 8.74
N VAL A 167 -3.76 0.23 7.92
CA VAL A 167 -2.91 0.53 6.77
C VAL A 167 -2.32 1.94 6.92
N VAL A 168 -1.02 2.09 6.66
CA VAL A 168 -0.34 3.40 6.74
C VAL A 168 -0.47 4.15 5.43
N VAL A 169 -0.81 5.44 5.52
CA VAL A 169 -0.97 6.34 4.37
C VAL A 169 -0.07 7.56 4.58
N GLY A 170 0.96 7.65 3.75
CA GLY A 170 2.00 8.70 3.83
C GLY A 170 3.17 8.34 4.75
N SER A 171 4.18 9.21 4.79
CA SER A 171 5.37 9.08 5.63
C SER A 171 5.66 10.41 6.32
N SER A 172 6.37 10.41 7.45
CA SER A 172 6.76 11.66 8.11
C SER A 172 7.75 12.49 7.29
N ASP A 173 8.57 11.85 6.44
CA ASP A 173 9.50 12.52 5.52
C ASP A 173 8.78 13.11 4.30
N ASN A 174 7.82 12.35 3.76
CA ASN A 174 6.97 12.78 2.66
C ASN A 174 5.49 12.81 3.10
N PRO A 175 5.08 13.83 3.87
CA PRO A 175 3.78 13.82 4.52
C PRO A 175 2.66 14.28 3.61
N ILE A 176 1.43 13.87 3.94
CA ILE A 176 0.24 14.24 3.18
C ILE A 176 -0.24 15.62 3.62
N PHE A 177 -0.36 16.53 2.66
CA PHE A 177 -0.92 17.86 2.86
C PHE A 177 -2.40 17.88 2.49
N LEU A 178 -3.25 18.18 3.48
CA LEU A 178 -4.68 18.22 3.25
C LEU A 178 -5.15 19.53 2.61
N LYS A 179 -5.98 19.40 1.58
CA LYS A 179 -6.82 20.46 1.03
C LYS A 179 -8.23 20.30 1.59
N LYS A 180 -8.74 21.35 2.22
CA LYS A 180 -10.11 21.39 2.75
C LYS A 180 -11.06 22.04 1.74
N SER A 181 -12.23 21.44 1.57
CA SER A 181 -13.34 21.97 0.78
C SER A 181 -14.61 21.95 1.62
N PHE A 182 -15.37 23.04 1.63
CA PHE A 182 -16.63 23.12 2.39
C PHE A 182 -17.82 23.08 1.43
N LYS A 183 -18.81 22.23 1.72
CA LYS A 183 -20.08 22.19 1.01
C LYS A 183 -21.21 22.48 1.98
N GLY A 184 -21.97 23.55 1.70
CA GLY A 184 -23.13 23.96 2.49
C GLY A 184 -24.40 23.13 2.23
N GLY A 185 -24.44 22.40 1.11
CA GLY A 185 -25.65 21.77 0.58
C GLY A 185 -26.56 22.76 -0.15
N LYS A 186 -27.16 22.36 -1.27
CA LYS A 186 -28.14 23.16 -2.03
C LYS A 186 -29.57 22.76 -1.67
N LYS A 187 -29.78 21.48 -1.36
CA LYS A 187 -31.05 20.88 -0.94
C LYS A 187 -30.93 20.39 0.50
N GLY A 188 -32.06 20.23 1.19
CA GLY A 188 -32.08 19.78 2.59
C GLY A 188 -31.49 18.40 2.84
N ASN A 189 -31.39 17.55 1.80
CA ASN A 189 -30.77 16.23 1.85
C ASN A 189 -29.30 16.21 1.41
N ASP A 190 -28.74 17.35 0.98
CA ASP A 190 -27.34 17.41 0.58
C ASP A 190 -26.43 17.35 1.82
N LYS A 191 -25.34 16.60 1.71
CA LYS A 191 -24.35 16.48 2.79
C LYS A 191 -23.72 17.85 3.06
N ARG A 192 -23.88 18.35 4.29
CA ARG A 192 -23.25 19.57 4.78
C ARG A 192 -22.02 19.23 5.62
N GLY A 193 -20.85 19.71 5.21
CA GLY A 193 -19.61 19.40 5.92
C GLY A 193 -18.35 19.85 5.19
N PHE A 194 -17.21 19.42 5.72
CA PHE A 194 -15.89 19.62 5.13
C PHE A 194 -15.38 18.32 4.53
N THR A 195 -14.96 18.37 3.27
CA THR A 195 -14.16 17.30 2.65
C THR A 195 -12.69 17.64 2.79
N LEU A 196 -11.91 16.73 3.35
CA LEU A 196 -10.47 16.77 3.42
C LEU A 196 -9.93 15.81 2.38
N LYS A 197 -9.14 16.31 1.45
CA LYS A 197 -8.48 15.49 0.44
C LYS A 197 -6.99 15.78 0.49
N GLY A 198 -6.20 14.74 0.67
CA GLY A 198 -4.74 14.80 0.63
C GLY A 198 -4.23 13.80 -0.39
N ASP A 199 -3.24 14.22 -1.16
CA ASP A 199 -2.57 13.36 -2.10
C ASP A 199 -1.08 13.70 -2.10
N GLN A 200 -0.23 12.67 -2.12
CA GLN A 200 1.20 12.86 -2.23
C GLN A 200 1.83 11.74 -3.05
N ASP A 201 2.84 12.09 -3.83
CA ASP A 201 3.57 11.19 -4.73
C ASP A 201 5.03 11.05 -4.30
N GLY A 202 5.75 10.09 -4.87
CA GLY A 202 7.15 9.82 -4.61
C GLY A 202 7.38 8.80 -3.51
N PHE A 203 6.39 8.00 -3.14
CA PHE A 203 6.58 6.89 -2.20
C PHE A 203 7.27 5.72 -2.90
N MET A 204 8.19 5.07 -2.18
CA MET A 204 8.91 3.88 -2.65
C MET A 204 8.14 2.57 -2.40
N TRP A 205 7.00 2.66 -1.72
CA TRP A 205 6.18 1.54 -1.30
C TRP A 205 4.71 1.91 -1.50
N ASP A 206 3.90 0.90 -1.79
CA ASP A 206 2.44 1.00 -1.86
C ASP A 206 1.82 0.89 -0.45
N LEU A 207 0.55 1.22 -0.25
CA LEU A 207 -0.14 1.15 1.04
C LEU A 207 0.12 -0.17 1.77
N LEU A 208 0.85 -0.08 2.88
CA LEU A 208 1.25 -1.26 3.65
C LEU A 208 0.37 -1.44 4.91
N PRO A 209 -0.09 -2.67 5.19
CA PRO A 209 -0.68 -3.00 6.48
C PRO A 209 0.37 -2.92 7.59
N ILE A 210 -0.05 -2.54 8.79
CA ILE A 210 0.75 -2.60 10.01
C ILE A 210 0.72 -4.03 10.54
N GLN A 211 1.87 -4.52 10.98
CA GLN A 211 1.96 -5.83 11.62
C GLN A 211 0.94 -5.96 12.76
N ALA A 212 0.15 -7.03 12.76
CA ALA A 212 -0.99 -7.21 13.67
C ALA A 212 -0.62 -7.11 15.16
N SER A 213 0.59 -7.54 15.54
CA SER A 213 1.11 -7.46 16.92
C SER A 213 1.30 -6.02 17.41
N LEU A 214 1.49 -5.06 16.51
CA LEU A 214 1.73 -3.65 16.83
C LEU A 214 0.45 -2.84 16.92
N VAL A 215 -0.65 -3.31 16.32
CA VAL A 215 -1.92 -2.57 16.28
C VAL A 215 -2.44 -2.29 17.70
N ALA A 216 -2.32 -3.25 18.61
CA ALA A 216 -2.76 -3.10 20.01
C ALA A 216 -1.94 -2.10 20.82
N THR A 217 -0.73 -1.75 20.36
CA THR A 217 0.20 -0.83 21.03
C THR A 217 0.30 0.52 20.34
N LEU A 218 -0.54 0.77 19.33
CA LEU A 218 -0.60 2.07 18.65
C LEU A 218 -0.82 3.21 19.66
N PRO A 219 -0.01 4.29 19.60
CA PRO A 219 -0.15 5.41 20.51
C PRO A 219 -1.36 6.27 20.11
N ILE A 220 -2.56 5.82 20.47
CA ILE A 220 -3.83 6.50 20.16
C ILE A 220 -4.25 7.37 21.35
N GLN A 221 -4.68 8.60 21.06
CA GLN A 221 -5.25 9.50 22.04
C GLN A 221 -6.59 8.93 22.52
N PRO A 222 -6.84 8.83 23.85
CA PRO A 222 -8.13 8.35 24.33
C PRO A 222 -9.26 9.24 23.81
N GLU A 223 -10.39 8.62 23.48
CA GLU A 223 -11.59 9.36 23.09
C GLU A 223 -11.94 10.38 24.18
N ALA A 224 -12.23 11.61 23.76
CA ALA A 224 -12.67 12.63 24.69
C ALA A 224 -14.05 12.24 25.21
N THR A 225 -14.12 11.70 26.43
CA THR A 225 -15.38 11.55 27.16
C THR A 225 -15.97 12.95 27.32
N THR A 226 -17.03 13.22 26.57
CA THR A 226 -17.78 14.48 26.60
C THR A 226 -18.89 14.44 27.62
#